data_AF-A0A6A4UH50-F1
#
_entry.id   AF-A0A6A4UH50-F1
#
_cell.length_a   1.000
_cell.length_b   1.000
_cell.length_c   1.000
_cell.angle_alpha   90.00
_cell.angle_beta   90.00
_cell.angle_gamma   90.00
#
_symmetry.space_group_name_H-M   'P 1'
#
loop_
_entity.id
_entity.type
_entity.pdbx_description
1 polymer ?
#
loop_
_entity_poly.entity_id
_entity_poly.type
_entity_poly.pdbx_seq_one_letter_code
_entity_poly.pdbx_strand_id
1 'polypeptide(L)'
;MKRIGFAVSALSLSLAAVAYADDENKDYMHPGAAQDFVHGAPEYPSEPWLLAAGGRIYDDWASALDRDEVEGTNPAYPVGANADQTGYGTWRCKECHGWDYLGKDGIYSKGSHFTGIAGINGAIGKPVDQIAATLRDANHPYTVEMISDEEMLRVAAFVSRGQVDMRSFLDYETRTVNKGDVNRGREIFQTTCAACHGFDGRLMDWGSDGNHNYVGTEAVEVPDEVMNKILNAHTGVQMINLRAFPFEYAVDVIAYAATLPLDPPKQ
;
A
#
# COMPACT_ATOMS: atom_id res chain seq x y z
N MET A 1 -41.53 -69.80 -48.64
CA MET A 1 -40.53 -69.52 -47.58
C MET A 1 -39.15 -69.40 -48.23
N LYS A 2 -38.59 -68.19 -48.31
CA LYS A 2 -37.18 -67.94 -48.68
C LYS A 2 -36.64 -66.91 -47.69
N ARG A 3 -35.62 -67.32 -46.92
CA ARG A 3 -34.91 -66.52 -45.92
C ARG A 3 -33.84 -65.69 -46.65
N ILE A 4 -33.76 -64.39 -46.34
CA ILE A 4 -32.67 -63.51 -46.77
C ILE A 4 -31.87 -63.18 -45.50
N GLY A 5 -30.60 -63.58 -45.48
CA GLY A 5 -29.64 -63.27 -44.43
C GLY A 5 -28.99 -61.92 -44.68
N PHE A 6 -28.83 -61.12 -43.62
CA PHE A 6 -28.07 -59.88 -43.64
C PHE A 6 -26.62 -60.16 -43.21
N ALA A 7 -25.67 -59.73 -44.04
CA ALA A 7 -24.25 -59.72 -43.73
C ALA A 7 -23.92 -58.47 -42.89
N VAL A 8 -23.21 -58.67 -41.78
CA VAL A 8 -22.65 -57.60 -40.95
C VAL A 8 -21.25 -57.29 -41.48
N SER A 9 -21.02 -56.07 -41.97
CA SER A 9 -19.66 -55.58 -42.26
C SER A 9 -19.02 -55.08 -40.97
N ALA A 10 -17.90 -55.71 -40.59
CA ALA A 10 -17.03 -55.25 -39.52
C ALA A 10 -16.15 -54.10 -40.05
N LEU A 11 -16.33 -52.90 -39.50
CA LEU A 11 -15.43 -51.77 -39.73
C LEU A 11 -14.40 -51.75 -38.59
N SER A 12 -13.15 -52.07 -38.92
CA SER A 12 -12.00 -51.98 -38.02
C SER A 12 -11.64 -50.51 -37.80
N LEU A 13 -11.93 -49.98 -36.60
CA LEU A 13 -11.41 -48.68 -36.15
C LEU A 13 -9.98 -48.88 -35.63
N SER A 14 -9.01 -48.29 -36.33
CA SER A 14 -7.64 -48.14 -35.87
C SER A 14 -7.59 -47.21 -34.66
N LEU A 15 -7.11 -47.70 -33.51
CA LEU A 15 -6.70 -46.84 -32.40
C LEU A 15 -5.43 -46.07 -32.80
N ALA A 16 -5.58 -44.80 -33.15
CA ALA A 16 -4.48 -43.85 -33.05
C ALA A 16 -4.33 -43.50 -31.56
N ALA A 17 -3.17 -43.82 -30.98
CA ALA A 17 -2.82 -43.38 -29.64
C ALA A 17 -2.83 -41.85 -29.60
N VAL A 18 -3.78 -41.29 -28.85
CA VAL A 18 -3.76 -39.86 -28.52
C VAL A 18 -2.60 -39.67 -27.55
N ALA A 19 -1.55 -39.02 -28.03
CA ALA A 19 -0.52 -38.48 -27.16
C ALA A 19 -1.20 -37.47 -26.23
N TYR A 20 -1.19 -37.74 -24.92
CA TYR A 20 -1.41 -36.70 -23.93
C TYR A 20 -0.23 -35.75 -24.03
N ALA A 21 -0.47 -34.58 -24.62
CA ALA A 21 0.41 -33.44 -24.43
C ALA A 21 0.11 -32.90 -23.02
N ASP A 22 1.08 -33.07 -22.11
CA ASP A 22 1.20 -32.19 -20.95
C ASP A 22 1.39 -30.77 -21.47
N ASP A 23 0.38 -29.91 -21.26
CA ASP A 23 0.58 -28.47 -21.22
C ASP A 23 -0.02 -27.97 -19.91
N GLU A 24 0.74 -28.22 -18.84
CA GLU A 24 0.53 -27.61 -17.55
C GLU A 24 0.87 -26.10 -17.63
N ASN A 25 -0.14 -25.29 -17.33
CA ASN A 25 0.03 -24.17 -16.40
C ASN A 25 0.78 -22.91 -16.90
N LYS A 26 0.13 -22.11 -17.77
CA LYS A 26 0.51 -20.70 -18.01
C LYS A 26 -0.62 -19.66 -17.99
N ASP A 27 -1.85 -20.05 -17.69
CA ASP A 27 -3.03 -19.16 -17.87
C ASP A 27 -3.38 -18.23 -16.70
N TYR A 28 -2.60 -18.20 -15.61
CA TYR A 28 -2.93 -17.38 -14.44
C TYR A 28 -2.01 -16.19 -14.15
N MET A 29 -1.02 -15.93 -15.02
CA MET A 29 -0.16 -14.75 -14.92
C MET A 29 -0.56 -13.75 -16.01
N HIS A 30 -1.42 -12.79 -15.66
CA HIS A 30 -1.73 -11.64 -16.50
C HIS A 30 -0.89 -10.43 -16.02
N PRO A 31 0.34 -10.24 -16.51
CA PRO A 31 1.22 -9.14 -16.07
C PRO A 31 0.59 -7.75 -16.29
N GLY A 32 -0.35 -7.58 -17.23
CA GLY A 32 -1.11 -6.34 -17.41
C GLY A 32 -2.12 -6.06 -16.28
N ALA A 33 -2.86 -7.08 -15.83
CA ALA A 33 -3.85 -6.93 -14.75
C ALA A 33 -3.19 -6.58 -13.40
N ALA A 34 -1.93 -6.99 -13.22
CA ALA A 34 -1.16 -6.64 -12.06
C ALA A 34 -0.82 -5.14 -12.02
N GLN A 35 -0.35 -4.61 -13.14
CA GLN A 35 -0.05 -3.18 -13.29
C GLN A 35 -1.32 -2.31 -13.13
N ASP A 36 -2.45 -2.77 -13.66
CA ASP A 36 -3.74 -2.10 -13.47
C ASP A 36 -4.17 -2.03 -12.00
N PHE A 37 -3.85 -3.04 -11.19
CA PHE A 37 -4.11 -2.99 -9.74
C PHE A 37 -3.20 -1.99 -9.01
N VAL A 38 -1.92 -1.92 -9.39
CA VAL A 38 -0.93 -1.08 -8.70
C VAL A 38 -1.12 0.40 -9.05
N HIS A 39 -1.22 0.71 -10.35
CA HIS A 39 -1.19 2.10 -10.86
C HIS A 39 -2.49 2.54 -11.55
N GLY A 40 -3.38 1.59 -11.87
CA GLY A 40 -4.64 1.90 -12.53
C GLY A 40 -5.73 2.45 -11.60
N ALA A 41 -6.87 2.76 -12.20
CA ALA A 41 -8.09 3.16 -11.51
C ALA A 41 -9.29 2.35 -12.04
N PRO A 42 -10.22 1.91 -11.17
CA PRO A 42 -11.45 1.29 -11.61
C PRO A 42 -12.33 2.32 -12.32
N GLU A 43 -13.11 1.87 -13.31
CA GLU A 43 -14.06 2.71 -14.05
C GLU A 43 -15.06 3.42 -13.12
N TYR A 44 -15.46 2.74 -12.04
CA TYR A 44 -16.37 3.25 -11.02
C TYR A 44 -15.69 3.19 -9.64
N PRO A 45 -14.92 4.23 -9.26
CA PRO A 45 -14.20 4.23 -8.00
C PRO A 45 -15.15 4.25 -6.80
N SER A 46 -15.00 3.25 -5.93
CA SER A 46 -15.66 3.26 -4.62
C SER A 46 -14.96 4.23 -3.67
N GLU A 47 -15.68 4.71 -2.66
CA GLU A 47 -15.12 5.61 -1.66
C GLU A 47 -13.88 5.01 -0.93
N PRO A 48 -13.87 3.75 -0.46
CA PRO A 48 -12.66 3.16 0.10
C PRO A 48 -11.49 3.11 -0.87
N TRP A 49 -11.73 2.80 -2.15
CA TRP A 49 -10.68 2.81 -3.16
C TRP A 49 -10.11 4.23 -3.36
N LEU A 50 -10.98 5.24 -3.44
CA LEU A 50 -10.58 6.65 -3.62
C LEU A 50 -9.67 7.10 -2.47
N LEU A 51 -10.04 6.79 -1.23
CA LEU A 51 -9.27 7.16 -0.05
C LEU A 51 -7.95 6.38 0.04
N ALA A 52 -7.96 5.08 -0.27
CA ALA A 52 -6.74 4.28 -0.31
C ALA A 52 -5.76 4.77 -1.39
N ALA A 53 -6.25 5.08 -2.59
CA ALA A 53 -5.44 5.65 -3.67
C ALA A 53 -4.85 7.00 -3.28
N GLY A 54 -5.65 7.89 -2.67
CA GLY A 54 -5.15 9.17 -2.14
C GLY A 54 -4.08 9.00 -1.05
N GLY A 55 -4.24 8.01 -0.16
CA GLY A 55 -3.26 7.69 0.87
C GLY A 55 -1.95 7.09 0.33
N ARG A 56 -1.99 6.36 -0.79
CA ARG A 56 -0.77 5.91 -1.51
C ARG A 56 -0.02 7.08 -2.13
N ILE A 57 -0.75 7.96 -2.82
CA ILE A 57 -0.14 9.16 -3.43
C ILE A 57 0.42 10.09 -2.35
N TYR A 58 -0.24 10.20 -1.19
CA TYR A 58 0.28 10.91 -0.02
C TYR A 58 1.61 10.33 0.49
N ASP A 59 1.73 9.00 0.50
CA ASP A 59 2.94 8.31 0.94
C ASP A 59 4.09 8.56 -0.03
N ASP A 60 3.92 8.18 -1.30
CA ASP A 60 4.91 8.32 -2.36
C ASP A 60 4.20 8.47 -3.72
N TRP A 61 4.06 9.71 -4.18
CA TRP A 61 3.24 10.01 -5.36
C TRP A 61 3.84 9.47 -6.66
N ALA A 62 5.16 9.53 -6.84
CA ALA A 62 5.80 9.04 -8.06
C ALA A 62 5.70 7.52 -8.15
N SER A 63 5.98 6.81 -7.04
CA SER A 63 5.80 5.36 -6.96
C SER A 63 4.33 4.95 -7.09
N ALA A 64 3.38 5.69 -6.50
CA ALA A 64 1.96 5.36 -6.61
C ALA A 64 1.41 5.53 -8.03
N LEU A 65 1.90 6.54 -8.77
CA LEU A 65 1.37 6.91 -10.09
C LEU A 65 2.18 6.37 -11.26
N ASP A 66 3.27 5.64 -11.02
CA ASP A 66 4.24 5.21 -12.05
C ASP A 66 4.80 6.42 -12.82
N ARG A 67 5.49 7.30 -12.10
CA ARG A 67 6.14 8.50 -12.63
C ARG A 67 7.61 8.50 -12.25
N ASP A 68 8.41 9.17 -13.08
CA ASP A 68 9.79 9.47 -12.73
C ASP A 68 9.86 10.39 -11.51
N GLU A 69 10.83 10.12 -10.64
CA GLU A 69 11.14 11.00 -9.52
C GLU A 69 11.61 12.36 -10.03
N VAL A 70 11.20 13.42 -9.32
CA VAL A 70 11.63 14.78 -9.63
C VAL A 70 13.04 14.98 -9.11
N GLU A 71 13.91 15.55 -9.94
CA GLU A 71 15.26 15.90 -9.54
C GLU A 71 15.28 17.09 -8.57
N GLY A 72 16.18 17.01 -7.59
CA GLY A 72 16.46 18.10 -6.65
C GLY A 72 15.51 18.18 -5.46
N THR A 73 15.84 19.08 -4.53
CA THR A 73 15.06 19.31 -3.31
C THR A 73 13.81 20.15 -3.61
N ASN A 74 12.67 19.78 -3.03
CA ASN A 74 11.43 20.53 -3.15
C ASN A 74 11.66 21.99 -2.67
N PRO A 75 11.37 23.01 -3.49
CA PRO A 75 11.57 24.41 -3.13
C PRO A 75 10.82 24.87 -1.87
N ALA A 76 9.71 24.20 -1.53
CA ALA A 76 8.93 24.48 -0.33
C ALA A 76 9.47 23.75 0.92
N TYR A 77 10.44 22.84 0.77
CA TYR A 77 11.00 22.10 1.89
C TYR A 77 11.78 23.04 2.83
N PRO A 78 11.55 22.98 4.16
CA PRO A 78 12.15 23.92 5.10
C PRO A 78 13.59 23.52 5.43
N VAL A 79 14.50 23.74 4.50
CA VAL A 79 15.94 23.41 4.65
C VAL A 79 16.60 24.10 5.86
N GLY A 80 16.04 25.21 6.33
CA GLY A 80 16.49 25.87 7.57
C GLY A 80 16.16 25.10 8.85
N ALA A 81 15.15 24.23 8.82
CA ALA A 81 14.79 23.32 9.91
C ALA A 81 15.48 21.96 9.76
N ASN A 82 15.66 21.48 8.52
CA ASN A 82 16.28 20.19 8.23
C ASN A 82 17.04 20.25 6.90
N ALA A 83 18.35 20.45 6.98
CA ALA A 83 19.22 20.51 5.80
C ALA A 83 19.73 19.13 5.34
N ASP A 84 19.55 18.10 6.16
CA ASP A 84 20.06 16.75 5.90
C ASP A 84 19.18 16.01 4.88
N GLN A 85 17.87 16.33 4.84
CA GLN A 85 16.95 15.79 3.85
C GLN A 85 17.03 16.56 2.53
N THR A 86 17.28 15.83 1.43
CA THR A 86 17.44 16.39 0.09
C THR A 86 16.83 15.48 -0.97
N GLY A 87 16.68 15.98 -2.20
CA GLY A 87 16.21 15.19 -3.34
C GLY A 87 14.74 14.79 -3.25
N TYR A 88 14.38 13.71 -3.98
CA TYR A 88 12.99 13.29 -4.18
C TYR A 88 12.21 13.06 -2.87
N GLY A 89 12.85 12.56 -1.81
CA GLY A 89 12.19 12.36 -0.52
C GLY A 89 11.46 13.61 0.00
N THR A 90 12.00 14.80 -0.27
CA THR A 90 11.40 16.09 0.11
C THR A 90 10.14 16.48 -0.67
N TRP A 91 9.80 15.73 -1.72
CA TRP A 91 8.59 15.87 -2.53
C TRP A 91 7.45 14.95 -2.07
N ARG A 92 7.68 14.05 -1.12
CA ARG A 92 6.64 13.17 -0.57
C ARG A 92 5.82 13.92 0.47
N CYS A 93 4.49 13.85 0.41
CA CYS A 93 3.61 14.60 1.33
C CYS A 93 3.89 14.20 2.78
N LYS A 94 4.09 12.89 3.02
CA LYS A 94 4.46 12.36 4.34
C LYS A 94 5.72 13.02 4.91
N GLU A 95 6.67 13.46 4.08
CA GLU A 95 7.96 13.97 4.58
C GLU A 95 7.79 15.26 5.38
N CYS A 96 6.82 16.09 5.01
CA CYS A 96 6.48 17.29 5.77
C CYS A 96 5.38 17.06 6.81
N HIS A 97 4.41 16.18 6.50
CA HIS A 97 3.17 16.05 7.26
C HIS A 97 3.06 14.79 8.12
N GLY A 98 4.06 13.89 8.09
CA GLY A 98 4.13 12.64 8.84
C GLY A 98 3.23 11.52 8.30
N TRP A 99 3.60 10.26 8.51
CA TRP A 99 2.67 9.15 8.23
C TRP A 99 1.48 9.12 9.20
N ASP A 100 1.64 9.76 10.36
CA ASP A 100 0.58 9.94 11.34
C ASP A 100 -0.31 11.17 11.09
N TYR A 101 -0.05 11.92 10.01
CA TYR A 101 -0.81 13.08 9.54
C TYR A 101 -0.74 14.32 10.44
N LEU A 102 0.15 14.34 11.44
CA LEU A 102 0.26 15.40 12.45
C LEU A 102 1.50 16.28 12.29
N GLY A 103 2.44 15.93 11.41
CA GLY A 103 3.66 16.69 11.15
C GLY A 103 4.42 17.01 12.44
N LYS A 104 4.76 18.29 12.65
CA LYS A 104 5.45 18.76 13.86
C LYS A 104 4.71 18.50 15.17
N ASP A 105 3.41 18.23 15.14
CA ASP A 105 2.58 18.01 16.34
C ASP A 105 2.44 16.50 16.65
N GLY A 106 3.09 15.63 15.86
CA GLY A 106 3.06 14.19 15.99
C GLY A 106 4.44 13.54 16.09
N ILE A 107 4.61 12.41 15.41
CA ILE A 107 5.87 11.64 15.42
C ILE A 107 7.02 12.48 14.85
N TYR A 108 6.75 13.34 13.87
CA TYR A 108 7.74 14.23 13.26
C TYR A 108 7.95 15.53 14.07
N SER A 109 7.58 15.55 15.36
CA SER A 109 7.86 16.66 16.29
C SER A 109 9.34 16.86 16.61
N LYS A 110 10.18 15.85 16.30
CA LYS A 110 11.64 15.86 16.43
C LYS A 110 12.26 14.79 15.53
N GLY A 111 13.58 14.72 15.48
CA GLY A 111 14.32 13.68 14.75
C GLY A 111 14.59 14.04 13.28
N SER A 112 15.00 13.04 12.51
CA SER A 112 15.51 13.18 11.13
C SER A 112 14.46 13.65 10.11
N HIS A 113 13.18 13.65 10.47
CA HIS A 113 12.07 14.13 9.64
C HIS A 113 11.44 15.42 10.15
N PHE A 114 12.00 16.06 11.18
CA PHE A 114 11.42 17.30 11.71
C PHE A 114 11.52 18.43 10.69
N THR A 115 10.38 18.99 10.31
CA THR A 115 10.29 20.13 9.37
C THR A 115 9.74 21.41 10.03
N GLY A 116 9.11 21.28 11.20
CA GLY A 116 8.33 22.36 11.81
C GLY A 116 6.99 22.65 11.11
N ILE A 117 6.63 21.89 10.07
CA ILE A 117 5.38 22.03 9.32
C ILE A 117 4.27 21.26 10.03
N ALA A 118 3.08 21.86 10.13
CA ALA A 118 1.91 21.23 10.73
C ALA A 118 1.42 20.03 9.91
N GLY A 119 0.75 19.10 10.58
CA GLY A 119 0.04 18.01 9.90
C GLY A 119 -1.12 18.47 9.02
N ILE A 120 -1.75 17.49 8.36
CA ILE A 120 -2.91 17.71 7.49
C ILE A 120 -4.25 17.62 8.24
N ASN A 121 -4.25 17.30 9.54
CA ASN A 121 -5.44 17.16 10.37
C ASN A 121 -6.32 18.43 10.43
N GLY A 122 -5.75 19.62 10.26
CA GLY A 122 -6.50 20.87 10.14
C GLY A 122 -7.33 21.01 8.86
N ALA A 123 -7.18 20.09 7.89
CA ALA A 123 -7.93 20.04 6.65
C ALA A 123 -9.09 19.03 6.67
N ILE A 124 -9.29 18.30 7.76
CA ILE A 124 -10.40 17.35 7.89
C ILE A 124 -11.74 18.09 7.68
N GLY A 125 -12.57 17.56 6.78
CA GLY A 125 -13.88 18.10 6.42
C GLY A 125 -13.84 19.31 5.48
N LYS A 126 -12.67 19.81 5.07
CA LYS A 126 -12.58 20.89 4.08
C LYS A 126 -13.03 20.40 2.68
N PRO A 127 -13.58 21.29 1.84
CA PRO A 127 -13.96 20.94 0.47
C PRO A 127 -12.77 20.42 -0.35
N VAL A 128 -13.00 19.35 -1.11
CA VAL A 128 -11.97 18.64 -1.88
C VAL A 128 -11.34 19.55 -2.94
N ASP A 129 -12.14 20.36 -3.62
CA ASP A 129 -11.68 21.32 -4.62
C ASP A 129 -10.75 22.39 -4.04
N GLN A 130 -11.04 22.87 -2.83
CA GLN A 130 -10.19 23.83 -2.12
C GLN A 130 -8.85 23.21 -1.69
N ILE A 131 -8.87 21.96 -1.22
CA ILE A 131 -7.63 21.23 -0.91
C ILE A 131 -6.82 21.00 -2.19
N ALA A 132 -7.45 20.53 -3.27
CA ALA A 132 -6.78 20.30 -4.55
C ALA A 132 -6.13 21.58 -5.11
N ALA A 133 -6.82 22.73 -5.00
CA ALA A 133 -6.25 24.03 -5.37
C ALA A 133 -5.06 24.43 -4.49
N THR A 134 -5.10 24.11 -3.18
CA THR A 134 -3.98 24.37 -2.26
C THR A 134 -2.75 23.52 -2.62
N LEU A 135 -2.95 22.27 -3.05
CA LEU A 135 -1.89 21.36 -3.48
C LEU A 135 -1.22 21.75 -4.81
N ARG A 136 -1.55 22.94 -5.35
CA ARG A 136 -0.94 23.55 -6.55
C ARG A 136 -0.27 24.89 -6.26
N ASP A 137 -0.28 25.35 -5.02
CA ASP A 137 0.25 26.66 -4.65
C ASP A 137 1.78 26.65 -4.50
N ALA A 138 2.35 27.80 -4.13
CA ALA A 138 3.80 27.92 -3.96
C ALA A 138 4.37 27.04 -2.82
N ASN A 139 3.53 26.58 -1.88
CA ASN A 139 3.93 25.67 -0.80
C ASN A 139 3.82 24.19 -1.22
N HIS A 140 3.09 23.89 -2.29
CA HIS A 140 2.92 22.55 -2.86
C HIS A 140 3.08 22.64 -4.38
N PRO A 141 4.32 22.78 -4.90
CA PRO A 141 4.57 23.07 -6.31
C PRO A 141 4.38 21.85 -7.24
N TYR A 142 3.33 21.05 -7.03
CA TYR A 142 2.97 19.92 -7.87
C TYR A 142 2.29 20.40 -9.15
N THR A 143 2.90 20.13 -10.31
CA THR A 143 2.30 20.48 -11.60
C THR A 143 1.32 19.41 -12.09
N VAL A 144 0.51 19.73 -13.10
CA VAL A 144 -0.46 18.78 -13.70
C VAL A 144 0.26 17.58 -14.33
N GLU A 145 1.49 17.78 -14.80
CA GLU A 145 2.34 16.73 -15.36
C GLU A 145 2.85 15.75 -14.28
N MET A 146 3.11 16.24 -13.06
CA MET A 146 3.51 15.39 -11.94
C MET A 146 2.33 14.55 -11.42
N ILE A 147 1.22 15.23 -11.14
CA ILE A 147 -0.01 14.65 -10.61
C ILE A 147 -1.14 15.30 -11.39
N SER A 148 -1.92 14.54 -12.16
CA SER A 148 -3.05 15.09 -12.91
C SER A 148 -4.15 15.63 -11.98
N ASP A 149 -5.07 16.42 -12.51
CA ASP A 149 -6.16 16.96 -11.69
C ASP A 149 -7.06 15.87 -11.12
N GLU A 150 -7.29 14.77 -11.84
CA GLU A 150 -8.05 13.64 -11.34
C GLU A 150 -7.32 12.94 -10.19
N GLU A 151 -6.02 12.70 -10.32
CA GLU A 151 -5.18 12.10 -9.27
C GLU A 151 -5.08 13.01 -8.05
N MET A 152 -5.01 14.33 -8.26
CA MET A 152 -4.98 15.32 -7.18
C MET A 152 -6.27 15.32 -6.35
N LEU A 153 -7.43 15.09 -6.98
CA LEU A 153 -8.69 14.93 -6.26
C LEU A 153 -8.69 13.70 -5.34
N ARG A 154 -7.92 12.65 -5.65
CA ARG A 154 -7.76 11.46 -4.77
C ARG A 154 -7.01 11.84 -3.50
N VAL A 155 -5.88 12.56 -3.63
CA VAL A 155 -5.12 13.08 -2.47
C VAL A 155 -5.97 14.05 -1.66
N ALA A 156 -6.66 14.98 -2.32
CA ALA A 156 -7.52 15.94 -1.65
C ALA A 156 -8.68 15.29 -0.90
N ALA A 157 -9.27 14.22 -1.45
CA ALA A 157 -10.27 13.42 -0.76
C ALA A 157 -9.68 12.74 0.48
N PHE A 158 -8.50 12.13 0.37
CA PHE A 158 -7.79 11.54 1.50
C PHE A 158 -7.47 12.57 2.59
N VAL A 159 -6.95 13.74 2.23
CA VAL A 159 -6.69 14.85 3.17
C VAL A 159 -7.98 15.34 3.82
N SER A 160 -9.09 15.41 3.09
CA SER A 160 -10.37 15.84 3.64
C SER A 160 -10.97 14.83 4.64
N ARG A 161 -10.88 13.52 4.36
CA ARG A 161 -11.68 12.52 5.09
C ARG A 161 -11.12 11.08 5.14
N GLY A 162 -9.88 10.87 4.72
CA GLY A 162 -9.19 9.57 4.77
C GLY A 162 -8.22 9.38 5.94
N GLN A 163 -7.92 10.45 6.67
CA GLN A 163 -7.04 10.45 7.84
C GLN A 163 -7.61 9.62 9.00
N VAL A 164 -6.73 9.05 9.82
CA VAL A 164 -7.08 8.38 11.10
C VAL A 164 -6.26 8.96 12.24
N ASP A 165 -6.83 9.03 13.44
CA ASP A 165 -6.09 9.50 14.63
C ASP A 165 -5.25 8.35 15.22
N MET A 166 -3.97 8.29 14.85
CA MET A 166 -3.08 7.21 15.28
C MET A 166 -2.78 7.21 16.77
N ARG A 167 -2.90 8.36 17.44
CA ARG A 167 -2.75 8.48 18.91
C ARG A 167 -3.79 7.65 19.68
N SER A 168 -4.86 7.24 19.00
CA SER A 168 -5.89 6.41 19.60
C SER A 168 -5.42 4.97 19.88
N PHE A 169 -4.35 4.49 19.25
CA PHE A 169 -3.82 3.11 19.42
C PHE A 169 -2.28 3.00 19.40
N LEU A 170 -1.56 4.10 19.15
CA LEU A 170 -0.10 4.16 19.15
C LEU A 170 0.37 5.08 20.28
N ASP A 171 1.32 4.60 21.08
CA ASP A 171 2.07 5.42 22.03
C ASP A 171 3.24 6.10 21.30
N TYR A 172 3.27 7.43 21.31
CA TYR A 172 4.26 8.21 20.55
C TYR A 172 5.58 8.38 21.31
N GLU A 173 5.59 8.20 22.62
CA GLU A 173 6.82 8.27 23.42
C GLU A 173 7.63 6.99 23.25
N THR A 174 6.97 5.84 23.32
CA THR A 174 7.61 4.53 23.19
C THR A 174 7.59 3.99 21.76
N ARG A 175 6.83 4.61 20.85
CA ARG A 175 6.56 4.11 19.49
C ARG A 175 5.95 2.71 19.49
N THR A 176 5.07 2.38 20.45
CA THR A 176 4.48 1.04 20.55
C THR A 176 2.98 1.05 20.35
N VAL A 177 2.48 0.09 19.57
CA VAL A 177 1.04 -0.18 19.45
C VAL A 177 0.52 -0.65 20.81
N ASN A 178 -0.46 0.06 21.37
CA ASN A 178 -0.96 -0.17 22.74
C ASN A 178 -2.45 -0.57 22.80
N LYS A 179 -3.09 -0.75 21.64
CA LYS A 179 -4.45 -1.27 21.50
C LYS A 179 -4.55 -2.30 20.37
N GLY A 180 -5.71 -2.95 20.28
CA GLY A 180 -6.01 -3.97 19.27
C GLY A 180 -6.17 -5.35 19.89
N ASP A 181 -7.04 -6.16 19.30
CA ASP A 181 -7.20 -7.57 19.60
C ASP A 181 -6.19 -8.38 18.77
N VAL A 182 -5.09 -8.78 19.41
CA VAL A 182 -4.03 -9.57 18.78
C VAL A 182 -4.55 -10.90 18.20
N ASN A 183 -5.60 -11.50 18.76
CA ASN A 183 -6.15 -12.75 18.22
C ASN A 183 -6.91 -12.51 16.93
N ARG A 184 -7.76 -11.47 16.87
CA ARG A 184 -8.44 -11.09 15.64
C ARG A 184 -7.46 -10.60 14.57
N GLY A 185 -6.44 -9.85 14.97
CA GLY A 185 -5.34 -9.43 14.10
C GLY A 185 -4.60 -10.62 13.48
N ARG A 186 -4.33 -11.65 14.28
CA ARG A 186 -3.74 -12.92 13.80
C ARG A 186 -4.63 -13.62 12.77
N GLU A 187 -5.94 -13.72 13.02
CA GLU A 187 -6.89 -14.34 12.09
C GLU A 187 -6.88 -13.63 10.73
N ILE A 188 -6.93 -12.30 10.73
CA ILE A 188 -6.89 -11.49 9.50
C ILE A 188 -5.53 -11.65 8.81
N PHE A 189 -4.43 -11.51 9.55
CA PHE A 189 -3.09 -11.60 8.97
C PHE A 189 -2.85 -12.97 8.32
N GLN A 190 -3.16 -14.06 9.02
CA GLN A 190 -2.92 -15.42 8.52
C GLN A 190 -3.76 -15.76 7.29
N THR A 191 -4.94 -15.15 7.13
CA THR A 191 -5.84 -15.44 5.99
C THR A 191 -5.69 -14.47 4.82
N THR A 192 -5.12 -13.28 5.05
CA THR A 192 -5.08 -12.20 4.05
C THR A 192 -3.65 -11.76 3.73
N CYS A 193 -2.82 -11.50 4.75
CA CYS A 193 -1.49 -10.90 4.60
C CYS A 193 -0.40 -11.97 4.40
N ALA A 194 -0.53 -13.10 5.09
CA ALA A 194 0.44 -14.20 5.07
C ALA A 194 0.58 -14.87 3.69
N ALA A 195 -0.38 -14.67 2.79
CA ALA A 195 -0.27 -15.11 1.39
C ALA A 195 0.95 -14.52 0.68
N CYS A 196 1.37 -13.30 1.06
CA CYS A 196 2.56 -12.64 0.53
C CYS A 196 3.67 -12.48 1.58
N HIS A 197 3.33 -12.27 2.85
CA HIS A 197 4.30 -12.03 3.92
C HIS A 197 4.74 -13.29 4.68
N GLY A 198 4.10 -14.45 4.44
CA GLY A 198 4.30 -15.67 5.23
C GLY A 198 3.63 -15.61 6.60
N PHE A 199 3.39 -16.76 7.23
CA PHE A 199 2.69 -16.83 8.53
C PHE A 199 3.46 -16.16 9.68
N ASP A 200 4.79 -16.09 9.58
CA ASP A 200 5.65 -15.41 10.54
C ASP A 200 6.11 -14.03 10.06
N GLY A 201 5.60 -13.53 8.92
CA GLY A 201 5.91 -12.20 8.40
C GLY A 201 7.30 -12.04 7.76
N ARG A 202 8.06 -13.13 7.58
CA ARG A 202 9.46 -13.09 7.09
C ARG A 202 9.64 -13.68 5.69
N LEU A 203 8.57 -13.95 4.95
CA LEU A 203 8.68 -14.50 3.58
C LEU A 203 9.38 -13.56 2.62
N MET A 204 9.22 -12.25 2.82
CA MET A 204 9.88 -11.21 2.03
C MET A 204 10.84 -10.46 2.94
N ASP A 205 12.07 -10.27 2.48
CA ASP A 205 13.10 -9.48 3.13
C ASP A 205 13.41 -8.28 2.24
N TRP A 206 13.16 -7.08 2.75
CA TRP A 206 13.44 -5.83 2.05
C TRP A 206 14.51 -4.99 2.75
N GLY A 207 15.30 -5.61 3.63
CA GLY A 207 16.47 -4.97 4.22
C GLY A 207 17.57 -4.72 3.17
N SER A 208 18.35 -3.65 3.38
CA SER A 208 19.51 -3.31 2.57
C SER A 208 20.79 -3.29 3.41
N ASP A 209 21.94 -3.32 2.73
CA ASP A 209 23.26 -3.11 3.34
C ASP A 209 23.59 -4.09 4.49
N GLY A 210 23.10 -5.33 4.38
CA GLY A 210 23.30 -6.38 5.39
C GLY A 210 22.34 -6.30 6.58
N ASN A 211 21.40 -5.36 6.58
CA ASN A 211 20.27 -5.36 7.49
C ASN A 211 19.12 -6.20 6.91
N HIS A 212 18.19 -6.58 7.78
CA HIS A 212 17.03 -7.39 7.46
C HIS A 212 15.76 -6.67 7.90
N ASN A 213 14.80 -6.53 6.99
CA ASN A 213 13.52 -5.90 7.31
C ASN A 213 12.37 -6.83 6.93
N TYR A 214 11.47 -7.04 7.88
CA TYR A 214 10.31 -7.91 7.83
C TYR A 214 9.08 -7.15 8.34
N VAL A 215 7.90 -7.76 8.25
CA VAL A 215 6.68 -7.15 8.79
C VAL A 215 6.83 -6.79 10.28
N GLY A 216 7.44 -7.70 11.06
CA GLY A 216 7.64 -7.49 12.49
C GLY A 216 8.59 -6.34 12.81
N THR A 217 9.70 -6.22 12.06
CA THR A 217 10.68 -5.14 12.28
C THR A 217 10.06 -3.79 11.99
N GLU A 218 9.36 -3.64 10.85
CA GLU A 218 8.71 -2.40 10.47
C GLU A 218 7.57 -2.03 11.43
N ALA A 219 6.78 -3.01 11.89
CA ALA A 219 5.68 -2.76 12.82
C ALA A 219 6.15 -2.26 14.20
N VAL A 220 7.39 -2.58 14.58
CA VAL A 220 8.02 -2.07 15.82
C VAL A 220 8.76 -0.77 15.57
N GLU A 221 9.50 -0.66 14.46
CA GLU A 221 10.36 0.49 14.18
C GLU A 221 9.59 1.69 13.64
N VAL A 222 8.64 1.48 12.72
CA VAL A 222 7.83 2.47 11.97
C VAL A 222 6.32 2.18 11.97
N PRO A 223 5.66 1.95 13.13
CA PRO A 223 4.22 1.61 13.18
C PRO A 223 3.28 2.60 12.49
N ASP A 224 3.61 3.89 12.45
CA ASP A 224 2.81 4.90 11.75
C ASP A 224 2.82 4.70 10.23
N GLU A 225 3.99 4.40 9.67
CA GLU A 225 4.12 4.01 8.26
C GLU A 225 3.40 2.70 7.98
N VAL A 226 3.57 1.69 8.84
CA VAL A 226 2.89 0.39 8.69
C VAL A 226 1.38 0.55 8.72
N MET A 227 0.83 1.38 9.62
CA MET A 227 -0.61 1.65 9.63
C MET A 227 -1.06 2.35 8.34
N ASN A 228 -0.30 3.35 7.86
CA ASN A 228 -0.61 4.01 6.59
C ASN A 228 -0.68 2.97 5.45
N LYS A 229 0.26 2.02 5.41
CA LYS A 229 0.31 0.95 4.41
C LYS A 229 -0.79 -0.09 4.59
N ILE A 230 -1.14 -0.49 5.81
CA ILE A 230 -2.29 -1.40 6.06
C ILE A 230 -3.58 -0.78 5.53
N LEU A 231 -3.77 0.53 5.71
CA LEU A 231 -4.97 1.23 5.28
C LEU A 231 -4.97 1.62 3.80
N ASN A 232 -3.81 1.81 3.16
CA ASN A 232 -3.74 2.39 1.81
C ASN A 232 -3.04 1.50 0.77
N ALA A 233 -2.35 0.44 1.20
CA ALA A 233 -1.35 -0.35 0.48
C ALA A 233 0.00 0.35 0.32
N HIS A 234 1.05 -0.47 0.15
CA HIS A 234 2.39 -0.02 -0.23
C HIS A 234 2.41 0.40 -1.71
N THR A 235 3.16 1.44 -2.04
CA THR A 235 3.24 1.97 -3.41
C THR A 235 4.07 1.06 -4.32
N GLY A 236 3.78 1.03 -5.62
CA GLY A 236 4.56 0.25 -6.60
C GLY A 236 4.46 -1.28 -6.51
N VAL A 237 3.68 -1.84 -5.58
CA VAL A 237 3.49 -3.29 -5.42
C VAL A 237 2.03 -3.65 -5.21
N GLN A 238 1.68 -4.90 -5.50
CA GLN A 238 0.31 -5.42 -5.34
C GLN A 238 -0.04 -5.77 -3.89
N MET A 239 0.19 -4.84 -2.96
CA MET A 239 -0.20 -5.02 -1.56
C MET A 239 -1.71 -4.75 -1.41
N ILE A 240 -2.42 -5.64 -0.72
CA ILE A 240 -3.82 -5.41 -0.34
C ILE A 240 -3.92 -4.33 0.75
N ASN A 241 -5.09 -3.73 0.93
CA ASN A 241 -5.35 -2.79 2.02
C ASN A 241 -6.67 -3.09 2.72
N LEU A 242 -6.84 -2.54 3.93
CA LEU A 242 -8.01 -2.75 4.76
C LEU A 242 -9.00 -1.57 4.75
N ARG A 243 -8.90 -0.62 3.80
CA ARG A 243 -9.70 0.63 3.83
C ARG A 243 -11.21 0.40 3.80
N ALA A 244 -11.65 -0.69 3.17
CA ALA A 244 -13.06 -1.03 3.03
C ALA A 244 -13.63 -1.78 4.26
N PHE A 245 -12.77 -2.15 5.22
CA PHE A 245 -13.15 -2.92 6.41
C PHE A 245 -13.28 -2.00 7.63
N PRO A 246 -13.91 -2.47 8.72
CA PRO A 246 -13.89 -1.74 10.00
C PRO A 246 -12.47 -1.33 10.38
N PHE A 247 -12.30 -0.07 10.78
CA PHE A 247 -10.98 0.49 11.10
C PHE A 247 -10.27 -0.31 12.20
N GLU A 248 -11.03 -0.85 13.15
CA GLU A 248 -10.53 -1.69 14.23
C GLU A 248 -9.74 -2.89 13.69
N TYR A 249 -10.09 -3.43 12.53
CA TYR A 249 -9.39 -4.57 11.94
C TYR A 249 -7.96 -4.20 11.53
N ALA A 250 -7.73 -2.98 11.07
CA ALA A 250 -6.38 -2.48 10.80
C ALA A 250 -5.58 -2.32 12.10
N VAL A 251 -6.21 -1.82 13.17
CA VAL A 251 -5.60 -1.69 14.50
C VAL A 251 -5.21 -3.06 15.06
N ASP A 252 -6.06 -4.06 14.91
CA ASP A 252 -5.76 -5.43 15.35
C ASP A 252 -4.63 -6.05 14.56
N VAL A 253 -4.61 -5.85 13.23
CA VAL A 253 -3.55 -6.38 12.36
C VAL A 253 -2.20 -5.78 12.72
N ILE A 254 -2.10 -4.46 12.95
CA ILE A 254 -0.81 -3.88 13.36
C ILE A 254 -0.41 -4.34 14.78
N ALA A 255 -1.38 -4.53 15.68
CA ALA A 255 -1.12 -5.06 17.01
C ALA A 255 -0.55 -6.48 16.95
N TYR A 256 -1.06 -7.34 16.07
CA TYR A 256 -0.49 -8.65 15.82
C TYR A 256 0.87 -8.58 15.09
N ALA A 257 0.99 -7.72 14.07
CA ALA A 257 2.23 -7.54 13.31
C ALA A 257 3.41 -7.16 14.22
N ALA A 258 3.18 -6.30 15.22
CA ALA A 258 4.18 -5.91 16.22
C ALA A 258 4.62 -7.06 17.15
N THR A 259 3.97 -8.23 17.10
CA THR A 259 4.37 -9.45 17.84
C THR A 259 5.18 -10.43 17.00
N LEU A 260 5.32 -10.19 15.70
CA LEU A 260 6.01 -11.08 14.78
C LEU A 260 7.53 -11.07 15.03
N PRO A 261 8.25 -12.14 14.63
CA PRO A 261 9.69 -12.22 14.76
C PRO A 261 10.41 -11.03 14.11
N LEU A 262 11.45 -10.54 14.78
CA LEU A 262 12.30 -9.45 14.30
C LEU A 262 13.60 -9.96 13.66
N ASP A 263 14.09 -11.10 14.13
CA ASP A 263 15.33 -11.70 13.64
C ASP A 263 15.11 -12.57 12.40
N PRO A 264 16.15 -12.73 11.56
CA PRO A 264 16.12 -13.68 10.45
C PRO A 264 15.74 -15.11 10.89
N PRO A 265 15.10 -15.91 10.03
CA PRO A 265 14.82 -17.31 10.32
C PRO A 265 16.11 -18.06 10.70
N LYS A 266 16.05 -18.86 11.78
CA LYS A 266 17.15 -19.75 12.13
C LYS A 266 17.28 -20.82 11.04
N GLN A 267 18.50 -20.99 10.51
CA GLN A 267 18.84 -22.07 9.58
C GLN A 267 18.78 -23.44 10.26
#